data_AF-A0A7M4ANS0-F1
#
_entry.id   AF-A0A7M4ANS0-F1
#
_cell.length_a   1.000
_cell.length_b   1.000
_cell.length_c   1.000
_cell.angle_alpha   90.00
_cell.angle_beta   90.00
_cell.angle_gamma   90.00
#
_symmetry.space_group_name_H-M   'P 1'
#
loop_
_entity.id
_entity.type
_entity.pdbx_description
1 polymer ?
#
loop_
_entity_poly.entity_id
_entity_poly.type
_entity_poly.pdbx_seq_one_letter_code
_entity_poly.pdbx_strand_id
1 'polypeptide(L)'
;ASPPQKWSTIKRRMQRTYPLFAPEPGSTASFVGGMQTLVDGLVERLGQLDNVEVTFGAEVDSPHALAEAKGVPVSSVVWCAPLGRPPEHFTHLDVYAVGYTNADTANVAAGYGTLIPDPTSPISGILHESDVHASPRAPAGHRLFRLMAPHARKATEASIKATLKKVLCEAEPVLFEKIGERRIPCYPSGYMASLDVSQPAFTRAGWFYSGVSVTHVVAEAERIVARF
;
A
#
# COMPACT_ATOMS: atom_id res chain seq x y z
N ALA A 1 -14.16 -17.94 -18.08
CA ALA A 1 -13.32 -19.13 -17.84
C ALA A 1 -13.55 -19.62 -16.42
N SER A 2 -13.81 -20.90 -16.21
CA SER A 2 -13.96 -21.47 -14.87
C SER A 2 -12.57 -21.62 -14.22
N PRO A 3 -12.38 -21.22 -12.95
CA PRO A 3 -11.09 -21.32 -12.30
C PRO A 3 -10.63 -22.79 -12.18
N PRO A 4 -9.32 -23.08 -12.25
CA PRO A 4 -8.77 -24.43 -12.22
C PRO A 4 -9.01 -25.16 -10.88
N GLN A 5 -9.51 -24.45 -9.86
CA GLN A 5 -9.89 -25.02 -8.58
C GLN A 5 -11.30 -24.59 -8.20
N LYS A 6 -12.03 -25.50 -7.53
CA LYS A 6 -13.33 -25.19 -6.94
C LYS A 6 -13.19 -24.09 -5.90
N TRP A 7 -14.10 -23.13 -5.91
CA TRP A 7 -14.10 -21.97 -5.02
C TRP A 7 -14.09 -22.35 -3.53
N SER A 8 -14.74 -23.45 -3.15
CA SER A 8 -14.70 -24.00 -1.79
C SER A 8 -13.30 -24.40 -1.34
N THR A 9 -12.48 -24.97 -2.24
CA THR A 9 -11.08 -25.32 -1.96
C THR A 9 -10.24 -24.07 -1.74
N ILE A 10 -10.47 -23.03 -2.55
CA ILE A 10 -9.78 -21.74 -2.41
C ILE A 10 -10.15 -21.08 -1.08
N LYS A 11 -11.44 -20.96 -0.74
CA LYS A 11 -11.91 -20.40 0.54
C LYS A 11 -11.31 -21.11 1.75
N ARG A 12 -11.32 -22.45 1.75
CA ARG A 12 -10.72 -23.25 2.84
C ARG A 12 -9.22 -22.98 3.00
N ARG A 13 -8.50 -22.77 1.90
CA ARG A 13 -7.08 -22.39 1.96
C ARG A 13 -6.90 -21.00 2.53
N MET A 14 -7.68 -20.02 2.08
CA MET A 14 -7.65 -18.65 2.61
C MET A 14 -7.90 -18.61 4.13
N GLN A 15 -8.90 -19.34 4.61
CA GLN A 15 -9.22 -19.41 6.05
C GLN A 15 -8.11 -20.07 6.88
N ARG A 16 -7.37 -21.04 6.32
CA ARG A 16 -6.22 -21.64 7.00
C ARG A 16 -5.01 -20.71 7.03
N THR A 17 -4.87 -19.82 6.05
CA THR A 17 -3.76 -18.86 5.98
C THR A 17 -3.92 -17.71 6.97
N TYR A 18 -5.15 -17.29 7.26
CA TYR A 18 -5.46 -16.16 8.15
C TYR A 18 -6.46 -16.58 9.24
N PRO A 19 -6.07 -17.48 10.17
CA PRO A 19 -7.01 -18.04 11.16
C PRO A 19 -7.54 -17.00 12.15
N LEU A 20 -6.81 -15.90 12.35
CA LEU A 20 -7.17 -14.83 13.28
C LEU A 20 -7.97 -13.70 12.61
N PHE A 21 -7.94 -13.58 11.28
CA PHE A 21 -8.56 -12.49 10.55
C PHE A 21 -9.39 -13.01 9.38
N ALA A 22 -10.67 -13.29 9.64
CA ALA A 22 -11.67 -13.51 8.60
C ALA A 22 -12.56 -12.26 8.50
N PRO A 23 -12.42 -11.42 7.46
CA PRO A 23 -13.29 -10.27 7.30
C PRO A 23 -14.75 -10.70 7.14
N GLU A 24 -15.67 -9.98 7.77
CA GLU A 24 -17.09 -10.23 7.64
C GLU A 24 -17.57 -9.99 6.19
N PRO A 25 -18.56 -10.76 5.69
CA PRO A 25 -19.16 -10.47 4.39
C PRO A 25 -19.66 -9.03 4.32
N GLY A 26 -19.14 -8.24 3.38
CA GLY A 26 -19.50 -6.83 3.22
C GLY A 26 -18.66 -5.84 4.03
N SER A 27 -17.65 -6.31 4.78
CA SER A 27 -16.66 -5.43 5.42
C SER A 27 -16.00 -4.52 4.37
N THR A 28 -15.99 -3.22 4.62
CA THR A 28 -15.40 -2.23 3.72
C THR A 28 -13.89 -2.40 3.65
N ALA A 29 -13.29 -2.19 2.48
CA ALA A 29 -11.84 -2.27 2.28
C ALA A 29 -11.05 -1.13 2.95
N SER A 30 -11.69 -0.28 3.76
CA SER A 30 -11.08 0.88 4.42
C SER A 30 -11.93 1.40 5.59
N PHE A 31 -11.30 2.14 6.49
CA PHE A 31 -11.93 2.80 7.63
C PHE A 31 -12.53 4.17 7.25
N VAL A 32 -13.47 4.64 8.07
CA VAL A 32 -13.85 6.07 8.11
C VAL A 32 -12.62 6.86 8.56
N GLY A 33 -12.26 7.92 7.82
CA GLY A 33 -10.98 8.63 7.99
C GLY A 33 -9.79 8.04 7.21
N GLY A 34 -10.00 6.92 6.50
CA GLY A 34 -8.95 6.27 5.71
C GLY A 34 -8.04 5.36 6.54
N MET A 35 -6.98 4.85 5.93
CA MET A 35 -6.07 3.91 6.61
C MET A 35 -5.23 4.56 7.71
N GLN A 36 -5.17 5.89 7.77
CA GLN A 36 -4.52 6.62 8.88
C GLN A 36 -5.17 6.27 10.22
N THR A 37 -6.49 6.08 10.25
CA THR A 37 -7.24 5.65 11.44
C THR A 37 -6.68 4.37 12.06
N LEU A 38 -6.21 3.42 11.23
CA LEU A 38 -5.56 2.20 11.74
C LEU A 38 -4.23 2.51 12.42
N VAL A 39 -3.42 3.38 11.82
CA VAL A 39 -2.10 3.77 12.36
C VAL A 39 -2.27 4.53 13.67
N ASP A 40 -3.19 5.50 13.70
CA ASP A 40 -3.44 6.33 14.88
C ASP A 40 -3.92 5.46 16.06
N GLY A 41 -4.87 4.54 15.81
CA GLY A 41 -5.35 3.62 16.85
C GLY A 41 -4.26 2.67 17.37
N LEU A 42 -3.32 2.24 16.52
CA LEU A 42 -2.18 1.43 16.96
C LEU A 42 -1.23 2.25 17.83
N VAL A 43 -0.90 3.50 17.43
CA VAL A 43 -0.03 4.39 18.22
C VAL A 43 -0.66 4.71 19.57
N GLU A 44 -1.96 5.03 19.60
CA GLU A 44 -2.70 5.27 20.84
C GLU A 44 -2.63 4.05 21.76
N ARG A 45 -2.88 2.84 21.21
CA ARG A 45 -2.88 1.63 22.01
C ARG A 45 -1.50 1.29 22.56
N LEU A 46 -0.44 1.50 21.78
CA LEU A 46 0.94 1.31 22.21
C LEU A 46 1.32 2.31 23.32
N GLY A 47 0.85 3.56 23.23
CA GLY A 47 1.10 4.60 24.24
C GLY A 47 0.43 4.33 25.59
N GLN A 48 -0.51 3.40 25.67
CA GLN A 48 -1.16 2.96 26.92
C GLN A 48 -0.42 1.81 27.62
N LEU A 49 0.64 1.27 27.03
CA LEU A 49 1.40 0.15 27.59
C LEU A 49 2.61 0.66 28.36
N ASP A 50 2.65 0.40 29.67
CA ASP A 50 3.74 0.87 30.57
C ASP A 50 5.13 0.35 30.19
N ASN A 51 5.18 -0.74 29.42
CA ASN A 51 6.40 -1.39 28.96
C ASN A 51 6.79 -1.02 27.51
N VAL A 52 6.16 -0.01 26.91
CA VAL A 52 6.44 0.43 25.54
C VAL A 52 6.84 1.91 25.55
N GLU A 53 7.98 2.20 24.93
CA GLU A 53 8.42 3.56 24.64
C GLU A 53 8.36 3.80 23.12
N VAL A 54 7.74 4.90 22.69
CA VAL A 54 7.69 5.29 21.28
C VAL A 54 8.50 6.57 21.09
N THR A 55 9.55 6.49 20.26
CA THR A 55 10.41 7.63 19.92
C THR A 55 10.20 8.02 18.45
N PHE A 56 9.87 9.30 18.20
CA PHE A 56 9.75 9.86 16.86
C PHE A 56 11.00 10.68 16.50
N GLY A 57 11.30 10.80 15.20
CA GLY A 57 12.45 11.59 14.72
C GLY A 57 13.81 11.01 15.09
N ALA A 58 13.87 9.73 15.50
CA ALA A 58 15.12 9.06 15.77
C ALA A 58 15.85 8.74 14.45
N GLU A 59 17.11 9.12 14.36
CA GLU A 59 17.99 8.75 13.26
C GLU A 59 18.77 7.50 13.65
N VAL A 60 18.48 6.39 12.98
CA VAL A 60 19.10 5.09 13.26
C VAL A 60 19.43 4.42 11.94
N ASP A 61 20.74 4.25 11.68
CA ASP A 61 21.22 3.82 10.36
C ASP A 61 21.26 2.29 10.18
N SER A 62 21.28 1.53 11.28
CA SER A 62 21.35 0.07 11.21
C SER A 62 20.80 -0.64 12.46
N PRO A 63 20.43 -1.93 12.34
CA PRO A 63 20.05 -2.76 13.50
C PRO A 63 21.13 -2.84 14.58
N HIS A 64 22.41 -2.86 14.20
CA HIS A 64 23.53 -2.94 15.14
C HIS A 64 23.68 -1.63 15.94
N ALA A 65 23.59 -0.49 15.25
CA ALA A 65 23.62 0.82 15.90
C ALA A 65 22.46 1.00 16.88
N LEU A 66 21.25 0.50 16.52
CA LEU A 66 20.11 0.51 17.43
C LEU A 66 20.36 -0.34 18.68
N ALA A 67 20.85 -1.56 18.47
CA ALA A 67 21.12 -2.51 19.54
C ALA A 67 22.16 -1.95 20.54
N GLU A 68 23.24 -1.36 20.02
CA GLU A 68 24.27 -0.69 20.82
C GLU A 68 23.70 0.50 21.59
N ALA A 69 22.97 1.40 20.91
CA ALA A 69 22.38 2.59 21.54
C ALA A 69 21.37 2.25 22.64
N LYS A 70 20.67 1.12 22.54
CA LYS A 70 19.70 0.65 23.54
C LYS A 70 20.30 -0.36 24.54
N GLY A 71 21.57 -0.75 24.39
CA GLY A 71 22.23 -1.70 25.27
C GLY A 71 21.62 -3.11 25.25
N VAL A 72 21.08 -3.54 24.10
CA VAL A 72 20.41 -4.84 23.93
C VAL A 72 21.13 -5.71 22.90
N PRO A 73 20.98 -7.05 22.93
CA PRO A 73 21.50 -7.92 21.88
C PRO A 73 20.85 -7.62 20.53
N VAL A 74 21.63 -7.65 19.44
CA VAL A 74 21.10 -7.44 18.07
C VAL A 74 20.00 -8.44 17.68
N SER A 75 20.02 -9.65 18.26
CA SER A 75 18.99 -10.67 18.07
C SER A 75 17.61 -10.27 18.59
N SER A 76 17.52 -9.28 19.48
CA SER A 76 16.26 -8.72 19.98
C SER A 76 15.64 -7.66 19.05
N VAL A 77 16.38 -7.21 18.02
CA VAL A 77 15.92 -6.17 17.12
C VAL A 77 14.98 -6.74 16.06
N VAL A 78 13.81 -6.13 15.92
CA VAL A 78 12.92 -6.28 14.77
C VAL A 78 13.10 -5.05 13.87
N TRP A 79 13.70 -5.26 12.70
CA TRP A 79 14.05 -4.19 11.78
C TRP A 79 13.03 -4.07 10.64
N CYS A 80 12.28 -2.98 10.66
CA CYS A 80 11.22 -2.69 9.68
C CYS A 80 11.61 -1.66 8.60
N ALA A 81 12.84 -1.14 8.65
CA ALA A 81 13.38 -0.15 7.72
C ALA A 81 14.19 -0.82 6.59
N PRO A 82 14.50 -0.12 5.48
CA PRO A 82 15.28 -0.70 4.38
C PRO A 82 16.75 -0.87 4.76
N LEU A 83 17.37 -2.01 4.44
CA LEU A 83 18.82 -2.24 4.63
C LEU A 83 19.61 -1.79 3.41
N GLY A 84 19.86 -0.48 3.30
CA GLY A 84 20.75 0.06 2.25
C GLY A 84 20.26 -0.18 0.83
N ARG A 85 18.94 -0.26 0.64
CA ARG A 85 18.33 -0.41 -0.69
C ARG A 85 18.60 0.87 -1.51
N PRO A 86 19.27 0.78 -2.66
CA PRO A 86 19.64 1.97 -3.40
C PRO A 86 18.41 2.57 -4.11
N PRO A 87 18.41 3.88 -4.45
CA PRO A 87 17.24 4.58 -5.00
C PRO A 87 16.63 3.92 -6.24
N GLU A 88 17.44 3.32 -7.11
CA GLU A 88 17.02 2.62 -8.33
C GLU A 88 16.20 1.35 -8.06
N HIS A 89 16.24 0.81 -6.84
CA HIS A 89 15.42 -0.34 -6.43
C HIS A 89 14.05 0.07 -5.88
N PHE A 90 13.58 1.25 -6.29
CA PHE A 90 12.25 1.76 -6.02
C PHE A 90 11.54 2.19 -7.29
N THR A 91 10.26 1.89 -7.37
CA THR A 91 9.35 2.57 -8.29
C THR A 91 8.91 3.87 -7.64
N HIS A 92 9.07 4.98 -8.34
CA HIS A 92 8.59 6.28 -7.91
C HIS A 92 7.28 6.60 -8.63
N LEU A 93 6.26 6.94 -7.86
CA LEU A 93 4.92 7.24 -8.33
C LEU A 93 4.45 8.58 -7.77
N ASP A 94 3.90 9.41 -8.64
CA ASP A 94 3.00 10.47 -8.22
C ASP A 94 1.59 9.92 -8.11
N VAL A 95 0.90 10.32 -7.06
CA VAL A 95 -0.50 9.98 -6.83
C VAL A 95 -1.32 11.25 -6.89
N TYR A 96 -2.31 11.27 -7.78
CA TYR A 96 -3.19 12.41 -7.97
C TYR A 96 -4.63 12.06 -7.58
N ALA A 97 -5.32 13.02 -6.97
CA ALA A 97 -6.76 12.97 -6.76
C ALA A 97 -7.45 13.78 -7.87
N VAL A 98 -8.35 13.13 -8.62
CA VAL A 98 -9.05 13.75 -9.74
C VAL A 98 -10.55 13.53 -9.60
N GLY A 99 -11.33 14.59 -9.84
CA GLY A 99 -12.77 14.55 -9.84
C GLY A 99 -13.39 14.87 -11.18
N TYR A 100 -14.60 14.37 -11.33
CA TYR A 100 -15.56 14.81 -12.33
C TYR A 100 -16.88 15.08 -11.62
N THR A 101 -17.76 15.85 -12.24
CA THR A 101 -19.13 15.92 -11.73
C THR A 101 -19.80 14.56 -11.88
N ASN A 102 -20.81 14.28 -11.05
CA ASN A 102 -21.60 13.06 -11.18
C ASN A 102 -22.31 12.96 -12.53
N ALA A 103 -22.67 14.10 -13.14
CA ALA A 103 -23.28 14.14 -14.45
C ALA A 103 -22.30 13.71 -15.56
N ASP A 104 -21.07 14.22 -15.53
CA ASP A 104 -20.03 13.88 -16.51
C ASP A 104 -19.70 12.38 -16.52
N THR A 105 -19.76 11.76 -15.35
CA THR A 105 -19.41 10.35 -15.15
C THR A 105 -20.61 9.41 -15.13
N ALA A 106 -21.79 9.87 -15.54
CA ALA A 106 -23.01 9.06 -15.55
C ALA A 106 -22.87 7.76 -16.39
N ASN A 107 -22.08 7.82 -17.46
CA ASN A 107 -21.83 6.67 -18.35
C ASN A 107 -20.55 5.89 -18.00
N VAL A 108 -19.78 6.34 -17.01
CA VAL A 108 -18.58 5.62 -16.55
C VAL A 108 -19.02 4.53 -15.59
N ALA A 109 -18.75 3.27 -15.93
CA ALA A 109 -19.16 2.14 -15.10
C ALA A 109 -18.61 2.23 -13.67
N ALA A 110 -19.41 1.82 -12.70
CA ALA A 110 -18.93 1.60 -11.34
C ALA A 110 -17.98 0.40 -11.29
N GLY A 111 -16.89 0.50 -10.56
CA GLY A 111 -15.90 -0.57 -10.50
C GLY A 111 -14.77 -0.30 -9.52
N TYR A 112 -13.85 -1.25 -9.39
CA TYR A 112 -12.68 -1.07 -8.54
C TYR A 112 -11.68 -0.07 -9.13
N GLY A 113 -11.42 -0.19 -10.44
CA GLY A 113 -10.42 0.62 -11.12
C GLY A 113 -10.01 0.01 -12.45
N THR A 114 -9.17 0.74 -13.17
CA THR A 114 -8.68 0.38 -14.51
C THR A 114 -7.17 0.39 -14.51
N LEU A 115 -6.55 -0.71 -14.97
CA LEU A 115 -5.12 -0.77 -15.25
C LEU A 115 -4.85 -0.31 -16.68
N ILE A 116 -3.80 0.49 -16.85
CA ILE A 116 -3.41 1.02 -18.16
C ILE A 116 -2.04 0.41 -18.52
N PRO A 117 -2.04 -0.69 -19.32
CA PRO A 117 -0.81 -1.41 -19.63
C PRO A 117 0.10 -0.65 -20.59
N ASP A 118 -0.44 0.33 -21.32
CA ASP A 118 0.31 1.13 -22.28
C ASP A 118 1.45 1.89 -21.56
N PRO A 119 2.73 1.60 -21.89
CA PRO A 119 3.87 2.26 -21.27
C PRO A 119 4.01 3.72 -21.69
N THR A 120 3.39 4.15 -22.79
CA THR A 120 3.42 5.53 -23.29
C THR A 120 2.37 6.41 -22.60
N SER A 121 1.35 5.81 -21.97
CA SER A 121 0.37 6.54 -21.17
C SER A 121 1.04 7.17 -19.94
N PRO A 122 0.77 8.46 -19.63
CA PRO A 122 1.34 9.13 -18.46
C PRO A 122 0.93 8.48 -17.12
N ILE A 123 -0.18 7.74 -17.11
CA ILE A 123 -0.71 7.03 -15.94
C ILE A 123 -0.69 5.52 -16.16
N SER A 124 -0.38 4.76 -15.11
CA SER A 124 -0.36 3.30 -15.11
C SER A 124 -1.65 2.66 -14.61
N GLY A 125 -2.48 3.43 -13.91
CA GLY A 125 -3.77 2.95 -13.44
C GLY A 125 -4.61 4.02 -12.76
N ILE A 126 -5.89 3.70 -12.62
CA ILE A 126 -6.94 4.53 -12.05
C ILE A 126 -7.67 3.66 -11.00
N LEU A 127 -7.75 4.14 -9.77
CA LEU A 127 -8.63 3.59 -8.74
C LEU A 127 -9.90 4.45 -8.69
N HIS A 128 -11.06 3.82 -8.71
CA HIS A 128 -12.34 4.53 -8.60
C HIS A 128 -12.64 4.76 -7.12
N GLU A 129 -12.04 5.81 -6.55
CA GLU A 129 -12.05 6.08 -5.11
C GLU A 129 -13.47 6.15 -4.53
N SER A 130 -14.39 6.80 -5.24
CA SER A 130 -15.81 6.91 -4.84
C SER A 130 -16.58 5.60 -4.88
N ASP A 131 -16.15 4.63 -5.69
CA ASP A 131 -16.90 3.38 -5.88
C ASP A 131 -16.48 2.31 -4.85
N VAL A 132 -15.23 2.38 -4.39
CA VAL A 132 -14.62 1.37 -3.51
C VAL A 132 -14.78 1.71 -2.03
N HIS A 133 -14.92 3.00 -1.71
CA HIS A 133 -14.98 3.47 -0.33
C HIS A 133 -16.39 3.95 0.04
N ALA A 134 -16.94 3.38 1.12
CA ALA A 134 -18.25 3.76 1.63
C ALA A 134 -18.27 5.13 2.34
N SER A 135 -17.10 5.64 2.76
CA SER A 135 -17.01 6.96 3.37
C SER A 135 -17.00 8.06 2.29
N PRO A 136 -17.66 9.21 2.54
CA PRO A 136 -17.64 10.33 1.59
C PRO A 136 -16.22 10.90 1.53
N ARG A 137 -15.52 10.63 0.43
CA ARG A 137 -14.16 11.14 0.14
C ARG A 137 -14.12 12.15 -0.98
N ALA A 138 -15.19 12.23 -1.77
CA ALA A 138 -15.32 13.19 -2.86
C ALA A 138 -16.01 14.46 -2.35
N PRO A 139 -15.66 15.64 -2.89
CA PRO A 139 -16.49 16.84 -2.75
C PRO A 139 -17.93 16.56 -3.18
N ALA A 140 -18.89 17.28 -2.59
CA ALA A 140 -20.30 17.11 -2.91
C ALA A 140 -20.54 17.27 -4.44
N GLY A 141 -21.37 16.39 -5.00
CA GLY A 141 -21.69 16.38 -6.43
C GLY A 141 -20.59 15.85 -7.36
N HIS A 142 -19.47 15.36 -6.81
CA HIS A 142 -18.36 14.84 -7.58
C HIS A 142 -18.15 13.34 -7.35
N ARG A 143 -17.60 12.70 -8.38
CA ARG A 143 -17.04 11.35 -8.32
C ARG A 143 -15.52 11.44 -8.41
N LEU A 144 -14.84 10.77 -7.49
CA LEU A 144 -13.39 10.86 -7.29
C LEU A 144 -12.67 9.62 -7.81
N PHE A 145 -11.53 9.87 -8.43
CA PHE A 145 -10.60 8.89 -8.96
C PHE A 145 -9.20 9.18 -8.41
N ARG A 146 -8.46 8.12 -8.12
CA ARG A 146 -7.05 8.22 -7.74
C ARG A 146 -6.19 7.69 -8.88
N LEU A 147 -5.23 8.49 -9.32
CA LEU A 147 -4.36 8.17 -10.44
C LEU A 147 -2.98 7.79 -9.94
N MET A 148 -2.40 6.77 -10.56
CA MET A 148 -1.01 6.39 -10.37
C MET A 148 -0.22 6.80 -11.61
N ALA A 149 0.70 7.75 -11.44
CA ALA A 149 1.54 8.29 -12.50
C ALA A 149 3.02 8.00 -12.20
N PRO A 150 3.63 6.98 -12.84
CA PRO A 150 5.04 6.68 -12.59
C PRO A 150 5.96 7.79 -13.08
N HIS A 151 6.96 8.16 -12.29
CA HIS A 151 7.93 9.21 -12.64
C HIS A 151 8.64 8.93 -13.95
N ALA A 152 8.94 7.66 -14.23
CA ALA A 152 9.56 7.21 -15.47
C ALA A 152 8.77 7.60 -16.73
N ARG A 153 7.45 7.82 -16.61
CA ARG A 153 6.56 8.22 -17.71
C ARG A 153 6.45 9.74 -17.88
N LYS A 154 7.10 10.52 -17.01
CA LYS A 154 7.23 11.99 -17.09
C LYS A 154 5.89 12.68 -17.35
N ALA A 155 4.86 12.26 -16.60
CA ALA A 155 3.52 12.81 -16.74
C ALA A 155 3.51 14.33 -16.48
N THR A 156 2.79 15.06 -17.32
CA THR A 156 2.46 16.47 -17.08
C THR A 156 0.97 16.56 -16.78
N GLU A 157 0.54 17.61 -16.10
CA GLU A 157 -0.90 17.81 -15.85
C GLU A 157 -1.72 17.78 -17.16
N ALA A 158 -1.21 18.44 -18.21
CA ALA A 158 -1.87 18.45 -19.52
C ALA A 158 -1.97 17.04 -20.12
N SER A 159 -0.91 16.21 -20.04
CA SER A 159 -0.97 14.85 -20.56
C SER A 159 -1.89 13.95 -19.74
N ILE A 160 -1.92 14.12 -18.42
CA ILE A 160 -2.86 13.43 -17.53
C ILE A 160 -4.30 13.76 -17.92
N LYS A 161 -4.67 15.05 -17.99
CA LYS A 161 -6.02 15.48 -18.36
C LYS A 161 -6.44 14.93 -19.72
N ALA A 162 -5.57 15.00 -20.72
CA ALA A 162 -5.81 14.46 -22.05
C ALA A 162 -6.02 12.94 -22.05
N THR A 163 -5.28 12.18 -21.24
CA THR A 163 -5.47 10.73 -21.11
C THR A 163 -6.77 10.39 -20.41
N LEU A 164 -7.13 11.10 -19.34
CA LEU A 164 -8.38 10.84 -18.62
C LEU A 164 -9.60 11.07 -19.49
N LYS A 165 -9.56 12.08 -20.37
CA LYS A 165 -10.63 12.31 -21.33
C LYS A 165 -10.91 11.10 -22.21
N LYS A 166 -9.86 10.44 -22.66
CA LYS A 166 -9.93 9.24 -23.51
C LYS A 166 -10.33 7.99 -22.74
N VAL A 167 -9.91 7.87 -21.48
CA VAL A 167 -10.07 6.63 -20.70
C VAL A 167 -11.37 6.60 -19.90
N LEU A 168 -11.82 7.74 -19.39
CA LEU A 168 -13.02 7.84 -18.55
C LEU A 168 -14.16 8.49 -19.32
N CYS A 169 -14.05 9.79 -19.65
CA CYS A 169 -15.08 10.53 -20.38
C CYS A 169 -14.54 11.85 -20.93
N GLU A 170 -15.11 12.36 -22.01
CA GLU A 170 -14.63 13.56 -22.73
C GLU A 170 -14.71 14.87 -21.92
N ALA A 171 -15.38 14.88 -20.77
CA ALA A 171 -15.49 16.03 -19.88
C ALA A 171 -14.13 16.50 -19.34
N GLU A 172 -14.06 17.76 -18.90
CA GLU A 172 -12.82 18.28 -18.31
C GLU A 172 -12.64 17.77 -16.88
N PRO A 173 -11.58 16.98 -16.58
CA PRO A 173 -11.29 16.57 -15.21
C PRO A 173 -10.84 17.75 -14.34
N VAL A 174 -11.29 17.74 -13.09
CA VAL A 174 -10.75 18.59 -12.03
C VAL A 174 -9.62 17.84 -11.33
N LEU A 175 -8.37 18.26 -11.59
CA LEU A 175 -7.21 17.79 -10.82
C LEU A 175 -7.19 18.55 -9.50
N PHE A 176 -7.63 17.92 -8.41
CA PHE A 176 -7.70 18.58 -7.10
C PHE A 176 -6.31 18.83 -6.54
N GLU A 177 -5.52 17.76 -6.42
CA GLU A 177 -4.18 17.85 -5.85
C GLU A 177 -3.32 16.62 -6.20
N LYS A 178 -2.01 16.80 -6.10
CA LYS A 178 -1.05 15.71 -5.96
C LYS A 178 -1.01 15.28 -4.49
N ILE A 179 -1.80 14.25 -4.13
CA ILE A 179 -1.92 13.74 -2.75
C ILE A 179 -0.65 13.04 -2.24
N GLY A 180 0.36 12.86 -3.09
CA GLY A 180 1.71 12.62 -2.64
C GLY A 180 2.58 11.85 -3.61
N GLU A 181 3.81 11.64 -3.18
CA GLU A 181 4.79 10.80 -3.85
C GLU A 181 4.90 9.48 -3.09
N ARG A 182 5.01 8.37 -3.83
CA ARG A 182 5.17 7.04 -3.25
C ARG A 182 6.40 6.38 -3.84
N ARG A 183 7.18 5.77 -2.95
CA ARG A 183 8.34 4.94 -3.29
C ARG A 183 8.00 3.51 -2.94
N ILE A 184 7.87 2.67 -3.95
CA ILE A 184 7.49 1.26 -3.79
C ILE A 184 8.74 0.40 -4.02
N PRO A 185 9.16 -0.44 -3.05
CA PRO A 185 10.29 -1.35 -3.22
C PRO A 185 10.11 -2.28 -4.43
N CYS A 186 11.13 -2.35 -5.29
CA CYS A 186 11.20 -3.30 -6.41
C CYS A 186 11.95 -4.57 -6.03
N TYR A 187 11.42 -5.75 -6.35
CA TYR A 187 12.09 -7.01 -6.03
C TYR A 187 12.69 -7.61 -7.31
N PRO A 188 14.00 -7.46 -7.56
CA PRO A 188 14.62 -8.01 -8.76
C PRO A 188 14.65 -9.54 -8.72
N SER A 189 14.96 -10.15 -9.87
CA SER A 189 15.20 -11.59 -9.93
C SER A 189 16.27 -12.00 -8.91
N GLY A 190 16.05 -13.14 -8.23
CA GLY A 190 16.94 -13.62 -7.17
C GLY A 190 16.78 -12.94 -5.80
N TYR A 191 15.90 -11.94 -5.66
CA TYR A 191 15.74 -11.20 -4.40
C TYR A 191 15.37 -12.09 -3.20
N MET A 192 14.49 -13.08 -3.37
CA MET A 192 14.15 -14.00 -2.28
C MET A 192 15.36 -14.83 -1.84
N ALA A 193 16.23 -15.23 -2.77
CA ALA A 193 17.44 -15.98 -2.45
C ALA A 193 18.47 -15.10 -1.71
N SER A 194 18.52 -13.80 -2.00
CA SER A 194 19.41 -12.88 -1.27
C SER A 194 18.94 -12.58 0.17
N LEU A 195 17.70 -12.93 0.50
CA LEU A 195 17.19 -12.87 1.87
C LEU A 195 17.46 -14.15 2.67
N ASP A 196 17.84 -15.25 2.01
CA ASP A 196 18.14 -16.52 2.67
C ASP A 196 19.50 -16.43 3.38
N VAL A 197 19.45 -16.19 4.68
CA VAL A 197 20.61 -16.21 5.56
C VAL A 197 20.36 -17.32 6.56
N SER A 198 21.26 -18.31 6.61
CA SER A 198 21.11 -19.51 7.45
C SER A 198 20.91 -19.18 8.93
N GLN A 199 21.44 -18.05 9.40
CA GLN A 199 21.21 -17.50 10.75
C GLN A 199 21.26 -15.96 10.70
N PRO A 200 20.12 -15.28 10.53
CA PRO A 200 20.10 -13.82 10.56
C PRO A 200 20.35 -13.32 11.99
N ALA A 201 21.23 -12.32 12.15
CA ALA A 201 21.56 -11.75 13.45
C ALA A 201 20.42 -10.97 14.11
N PHE A 202 19.36 -10.64 13.36
CA PHE A 202 18.18 -9.88 13.79
C PHE A 202 16.96 -10.28 12.95
N THR A 203 15.76 -9.92 13.40
CA THR A 203 14.53 -10.18 12.66
C THR A 203 14.27 -9.07 11.65
N ARG A 204 13.95 -9.43 10.41
CA ARG A 204 13.51 -8.49 9.35
C ARG A 204 11.99 -8.58 9.23
N ALA A 205 11.32 -7.44 9.09
CA ALA A 205 9.88 -7.42 8.92
C ALA A 205 9.42 -6.26 8.04
N GLY A 206 8.25 -6.42 7.43
CA GLY A 206 7.55 -5.37 6.72
C GLY A 206 7.87 -5.29 5.23
N TRP A 207 7.31 -4.23 4.63
CA TRP A 207 7.16 -4.09 3.18
C TRP A 207 8.45 -3.98 2.37
N PHE A 208 9.62 -3.93 3.02
CA PHE A 208 10.92 -3.92 2.36
C PHE A 208 11.47 -5.32 2.09
N TYR A 209 10.86 -6.37 2.67
CA TYR A 209 11.35 -7.75 2.67
C TYR A 209 10.37 -8.75 2.07
N SER A 210 9.15 -8.80 2.59
CA SER A 210 8.22 -9.93 2.35
C SER A 210 7.12 -9.63 1.32
N GLY A 211 6.97 -8.37 0.91
CA GLY A 211 5.99 -7.94 -0.09
C GLY A 211 5.37 -6.58 0.23
N VAL A 212 4.78 -5.93 -0.77
CA VAL A 212 4.31 -4.53 -0.66
C VAL A 212 2.85 -4.36 -0.20
N SER A 213 2.09 -5.45 -0.05
CA SER A 213 0.71 -5.36 0.42
C SER A 213 0.66 -5.28 1.95
N VAL A 214 -0.30 -4.52 2.47
CA VAL A 214 -0.58 -4.44 3.92
C VAL A 214 -0.85 -5.84 4.49
N THR A 215 -1.54 -6.70 3.74
CA THR A 215 -1.82 -8.09 4.15
C THR A 215 -0.56 -8.91 4.32
N HIS A 216 0.47 -8.74 3.48
CA HIS A 216 1.74 -9.45 3.66
C HIS A 216 2.46 -8.98 4.92
N VAL A 217 2.47 -7.66 5.17
CA VAL A 217 3.09 -7.06 6.36
C VAL A 217 2.42 -7.57 7.64
N VAL A 218 1.09 -7.59 7.69
CA VAL A 218 0.34 -8.09 8.84
C VAL A 218 0.58 -9.60 9.04
N ALA A 219 0.52 -10.40 7.97
CA ALA A 219 0.77 -11.84 8.04
C ALA A 219 2.20 -12.19 8.47
N GLU A 220 3.17 -11.34 8.14
CA GLU A 220 4.55 -11.47 8.59
C GLU A 220 4.67 -11.14 10.08
N ALA A 221 4.05 -10.05 10.53
CA ALA A 221 4.03 -9.69 11.94
C ALA A 221 3.44 -10.83 12.80
N GLU A 222 2.31 -11.41 12.38
CA GLU A 222 1.71 -12.57 13.07
C GLU A 222 2.65 -13.77 13.13
N ARG A 223 3.36 -14.07 12.03
CA ARG A 223 4.34 -15.17 11.98
C ARG A 223 5.55 -14.93 12.87
N ILE A 224 5.98 -13.68 13.05
CA ILE A 224 7.07 -13.33 13.94
C ILE A 224 6.63 -13.53 15.39
N VAL A 225 5.46 -13.00 15.76
CA VAL A 225 4.91 -13.16 17.11
C VAL A 225 4.75 -14.63 17.48
N ALA A 226 4.28 -15.49 16.56
CA ALA A 226 4.11 -16.91 16.81
C ALA A 226 5.41 -17.71 17.05
N ARG A 227 6.59 -17.08 16.88
CA ARG A 227 7.91 -17.70 17.17
C ARG A 227 8.40 -17.41 18.59
N PHE A 228 7.77 -16.48 19.29
CA PHE A 228 8.06 -16.10 20.67
C PHE A 228 6.94 -16.59 21.59
#